data_AF-A0A5N3VEC5-F1
#
_entry.id   AF-A0A5N3VEC5-F1
#
_cell.length_a   1.000
_cell.length_b   1.000
_cell.length_c   1.000
_cell.angle_alpha   90.00
_cell.angle_beta   90.00
_cell.angle_gamma   90.00
#
_symmetry.space_group_name_H-M   'P 1'
#
loop_
_entity.id
_entity.type
_entity.pdbx_description
1 polymer ?
#
loop_
_entity_poly.entity_id
_entity_poly.type
_entity_poly.pdbx_seq_one_letter_code
_entity_poly.pdbx_strand_id
1 'polypeptide(L)'
;MATALLRRVASAVGPLLQLGGRPLSALAPAPLRAGPAARAPPGLVAALLTARPVLGLQPALGFKTKGVLKKRCKGCYLVKRRGRWFVYCKTNPKHKQRQM
;
A
#
# COMPACT_ATOMS: atom_id res chain seq x y z
N MET A 1 1.59 -11.37 62.20
CA MET A 1 1.29 -9.92 62.18
C MET A 1 1.45 -9.44 60.75
N ALA A 2 0.33 -9.06 60.15
CA ALA A 2 0.18 -8.73 58.73
C ALA A 2 0.76 -7.35 58.39
N THR A 3 1.13 -7.15 57.12
CA THR A 3 0.63 -6.02 56.31
C THR A 3 1.00 -6.24 54.85
N ALA A 4 -0.03 -6.52 54.04
CA ALA A 4 0.05 -6.47 52.59
C ALA A 4 -0.05 -5.01 52.14
N LEU A 5 0.87 -4.56 51.29
CA LEU A 5 0.77 -3.27 50.60
C LEU A 5 0.63 -3.51 49.10
N LEU A 6 -0.63 -3.66 48.67
CA LEU A 6 -1.04 -3.64 47.27
C LEU A 6 -0.88 -2.21 46.73
N ARG A 7 0.02 -2.00 45.77
CA ARG A 7 0.10 -0.75 45.01
C ARG A 7 -0.56 -0.91 43.64
N ARG A 8 -1.49 0.00 43.43
CA ARG A 8 -2.52 0.13 42.41
C ARG A 8 -1.98 0.10 40.98
N VAL A 9 -2.67 -0.67 40.14
CA VAL A 9 -2.56 -0.63 38.67
C VAL A 9 -3.46 0.51 38.17
N ALA A 10 -2.88 1.55 37.57
CA ALA A 10 -3.65 2.59 36.89
C ALA A 10 -3.92 2.14 35.44
N SER A 11 -5.14 1.69 35.19
CA SER A 11 -5.64 1.35 33.86
C SER A 11 -5.92 2.64 33.07
N ALA A 12 -5.04 2.99 32.13
CA ALA A 12 -5.31 4.05 31.17
C ALA A 12 -6.33 3.53 30.13
N VAL A 13 -7.60 3.83 30.36
CA VAL A 13 -8.67 3.63 29.39
C VAL A 13 -8.44 4.62 28.25
N GLY A 14 -7.83 4.14 27.17
CA GLY A 14 -7.67 4.90 25.93
C GLY A 14 -9.03 5.14 25.24
N PRO A 15 -9.27 6.31 24.63
CA PRO A 15 -10.50 6.57 23.90
C PRO A 15 -10.70 5.59 22.75
N LEU A 16 -11.88 4.98 22.78
CA LEU A 16 -12.44 4.08 21.80
C LEU A 16 -12.41 4.69 20.38
N LEU A 17 -11.94 3.88 19.43
CA LEU A 17 -12.29 3.84 18.02
C LEU A 17 -13.44 4.77 17.58
N GLN A 18 -13.11 5.84 16.87
CA GLN A 18 -14.05 6.51 15.96
C GLN A 18 -13.60 6.27 14.51
N LEU A 19 -13.67 5.00 14.10
CA LEU A 19 -13.78 4.65 12.69
C LEU A 19 -15.20 5.01 12.27
N GLY A 20 -15.36 6.26 11.81
CA GLY A 20 -16.60 6.75 11.22
C GLY A 20 -17.09 5.79 10.16
N GLY A 21 -18.21 5.14 10.45
CA GLY A 21 -18.93 4.29 9.52
C GLY A 21 -19.32 5.10 8.30
N ARG A 22 -18.70 4.81 7.16
CA ARG A 22 -19.25 5.25 5.87
C ARG A 22 -20.38 4.29 5.53
N PRO A 23 -21.64 4.76 5.42
CA PRO A 23 -22.75 3.89 5.10
C PRO A 23 -22.55 3.31 3.69
N LEU A 24 -22.59 1.99 3.60
CA LEU A 24 -22.71 1.22 2.35
C LEU A 24 -24.15 1.33 1.85
N SER A 25 -24.52 2.49 1.30
CA SER A 25 -25.83 2.68 0.66
C SER A 25 -25.72 3.70 -0.47
N ALA A 26 -25.58 3.21 -1.70
CA ALA A 26 -26.24 3.71 -2.92
C ALA A 26 -25.62 3.08 -4.17
N LEU A 27 -25.63 1.74 -4.27
CA LEU A 27 -25.64 1.09 -5.57
C LEU A 27 -27.08 1.15 -6.07
N ALA A 28 -27.45 2.29 -6.66
CA ALA A 28 -28.64 2.41 -7.48
C ALA A 28 -28.18 2.79 -8.89
N PRO A 29 -28.36 1.95 -9.91
CA PRO A 29 -28.20 2.36 -11.29
C PRO A 29 -29.33 3.34 -11.64
N ALA A 30 -28.97 4.61 -11.83
CA ALA A 30 -29.87 5.60 -12.41
C ALA A 30 -30.13 5.22 -13.89
N PRO A 31 -31.39 5.24 -14.37
CA PRO A 31 -31.65 5.06 -15.79
C PRO A 31 -31.12 6.26 -16.56
N LEU A 32 -30.27 6.00 -17.55
CA LEU A 32 -29.80 6.99 -18.51
C LEU A 32 -31.00 7.55 -19.27
N ARG A 33 -31.38 8.80 -18.99
CA ARG A 33 -32.26 9.55 -19.87
C ARG A 33 -31.50 9.86 -21.16
N ALA A 34 -31.97 9.31 -22.26
CA ALA A 34 -31.52 9.65 -23.61
C ALA A 34 -31.85 11.13 -23.89
N GLY A 35 -30.81 11.97 -23.95
CA GLY A 35 -30.88 13.33 -24.47
C GLY A 35 -30.21 13.41 -25.85
N PRO A 36 -30.71 14.26 -26.77
CA PRO A 36 -30.28 14.25 -28.16
C PRO A 36 -28.85 14.77 -28.34
N ALA A 37 -28.23 14.30 -29.43
CA ALA A 37 -26.86 14.54 -29.83
C ALA A 37 -26.52 16.04 -29.93
N ALA A 38 -25.78 16.55 -28.93
CA ALA A 38 -25.06 17.80 -29.05
C ALA A 38 -23.77 17.54 -29.85
N ARG A 39 -23.73 18.07 -31.07
CA ARG A 39 -22.62 18.03 -32.00
C ARG A 39 -21.42 18.75 -31.37
N ALA A 40 -20.42 18.00 -30.93
CA ALA A 40 -19.20 18.56 -30.33
C ALA A 40 -18.38 19.32 -31.39
N PRO A 41 -17.82 20.50 -31.08
CA PRO A 41 -16.93 21.22 -31.97
C PRO A 41 -15.60 20.44 -32.18
N PRO A 42 -15.01 20.48 -33.38
CA PRO A 42 -13.84 19.66 -33.76
C PRO A 42 -12.52 20.01 -33.06
N GLY A 43 -12.53 20.93 -32.09
CA GLY A 43 -11.30 21.39 -31.40
C GLY A 43 -10.84 20.51 -30.23
N LEU A 44 -11.72 19.67 -29.66
CA LEU A 44 -11.42 18.93 -28.41
C LEU A 44 -10.63 17.63 -28.65
N VAL A 45 -10.69 17.07 -29.86
CA VAL A 45 -9.94 15.85 -30.22
C VAL A 45 -8.45 16.10 -30.43
N ALA A 46 -8.06 17.32 -30.81
CA ALA A 46 -6.66 17.67 -31.07
C ALA A 46 -5.83 17.81 -29.77
N ALA A 47 -6.47 18.16 -28.65
CA ALA A 47 -5.79 18.34 -27.36
C ALA A 47 -5.37 17.03 -26.67
N LEU A 48 -5.91 15.89 -27.09
CA LEU A 48 -5.53 14.57 -26.54
C LEU A 48 -4.28 13.97 -27.21
N LEU A 49 -3.85 14.52 -28.36
CA LEU A 49 -2.69 14.03 -29.11
C LEU A 49 -1.38 14.71 -28.70
N THR A 50 -1.43 15.82 -27.94
CA THR A 50 -0.26 16.51 -27.38
C THR A 50 0.09 16.07 -25.97
N ALA A 51 -0.71 15.17 -25.37
CA ALA A 51 -0.37 14.50 -24.12
C ALA A 51 0.81 13.57 -24.36
N ARG A 52 2.03 14.13 -24.35
CA ARG A 52 3.27 13.38 -24.26
C ARG A 52 3.09 12.38 -23.11
N PRO A 53 3.05 11.06 -23.36
CA PRO A 53 3.11 10.11 -22.28
C PRO A 53 4.45 10.41 -21.60
N VAL A 54 4.40 10.94 -20.38
CA VAL A 54 5.58 11.14 -19.55
C VAL A 54 6.28 9.78 -19.51
N LEU A 55 7.38 9.67 -20.25
CA LEU A 55 8.09 8.42 -20.45
C LEU A 55 8.52 7.90 -19.08
N GLY A 56 7.78 6.91 -18.60
CA GLY A 56 8.21 5.85 -17.71
C GLY A 56 8.98 6.30 -16.46
N LEU A 57 8.27 6.81 -15.45
CA LEU A 57 8.72 6.58 -14.08
C LEU A 57 8.43 5.12 -13.72
N GLN A 58 9.22 4.19 -14.28
CA GLN A 58 9.13 2.79 -13.91
C GLN A 58 9.56 2.66 -12.45
N PRO A 59 8.69 2.17 -11.55
CA PRO A 59 9.07 1.98 -10.17
C PRO A 59 10.28 1.05 -10.10
N ALA A 60 11.40 1.55 -9.59
CA ALA A 60 12.57 0.73 -9.39
C ALA A 60 12.20 -0.45 -8.47
N LEU A 61 12.36 -1.68 -8.97
CA LEU A 61 12.13 -2.91 -8.21
C LEU A 61 13.19 -3.03 -7.09
N GLY A 62 12.92 -2.35 -5.98
CA GLY A 62 13.73 -2.36 -4.76
C GLY A 62 13.53 -3.61 -3.91
N PHE A 63 13.89 -3.51 -2.63
CA PHE A 63 13.71 -4.59 -1.66
C PHE A 63 12.29 -4.59 -1.09
N LYS A 64 11.70 -5.79 -0.92
CA LYS A 64 10.45 -5.93 -0.15
C LYS A 64 10.76 -6.07 1.35
N THR A 65 10.30 -5.15 2.18
CA THR A 65 10.46 -5.23 3.63
C THR A 65 9.56 -6.32 4.22
N LYS A 66 10.10 -7.17 5.09
CA LYS A 66 9.44 -8.34 5.70
C LYS A 66 9.96 -8.55 7.12
N GLY A 67 9.08 -8.96 8.05
CA GLY A 67 9.52 -9.34 9.41
C GLY A 67 10.32 -10.64 9.43
N VAL A 68 9.88 -11.65 8.65
CA VAL A 68 10.59 -12.93 8.49
C VAL A 68 11.15 -13.03 7.07
N LEU A 69 12.44 -13.29 6.98
CA LEU A 69 13.14 -13.48 5.71
C LEU A 69 13.16 -14.96 5.33
N LYS A 70 12.85 -15.27 4.07
CA LYS A 70 12.91 -16.64 3.54
C LYS A 70 13.55 -16.66 2.16
N LYS A 71 14.44 -17.63 1.93
CA LYS A 71 15.01 -17.91 0.60
C LYS A 71 13.92 -18.56 -0.26
N ARG A 72 13.68 -18.02 -1.46
CA ARG A 72 12.66 -18.54 -2.40
C ARG A 72 13.23 -19.44 -3.50
N CYS A 73 14.53 -19.32 -3.76
CA CYS A 73 15.23 -20.15 -4.74
C CYS A 73 16.65 -20.45 -4.27
N LYS A 74 17.33 -21.37 -4.97
CA LYS A 74 18.71 -21.80 -4.67
C LYS A 74 19.74 -20.64 -4.73
N GLY A 75 19.53 -19.68 -5.64
CA GLY A 75 20.37 -18.48 -5.75
C GLY A 75 20.10 -17.38 -4.71
N CYS A 76 19.17 -17.58 -3.76
CA CYS A 76 18.95 -16.62 -2.67
C CYS A 76 19.98 -16.84 -1.55
N TYR A 77 20.61 -15.76 -1.10
CA TYR A 77 21.54 -15.79 0.02
C TYR A 77 21.24 -14.68 1.02
N LEU A 78 21.51 -14.98 2.30
CA LEU A 78 21.29 -14.06 3.42
C LEU A 78 22.56 -13.29 3.70
N VAL A 79 22.44 -11.98 3.92
CA VAL A 79 23.55 -11.11 4.30
C VAL A 79 23.08 -10.12 5.36
N LYS A 80 23.96 -9.80 6.33
CA LYS A 80 23.73 -8.72 7.29
C LYS A 80 24.47 -7.47 6.81
N ARG A 81 23.76 -6.37 6.61
CA ARG A 81 24.31 -5.08 6.15
C ARG A 81 23.65 -3.97 6.95
N ARG A 82 24.41 -2.97 7.40
CA ARG A 82 23.86 -1.80 8.13
C ARG A 82 22.93 -2.21 9.29
N GLY A 83 23.32 -3.23 10.05
CA GLY A 83 22.57 -3.75 11.20
C GLY A 83 21.33 -4.60 10.90
N ARG A 84 20.89 -4.73 9.63
CA ARG A 84 19.69 -5.49 9.26
C ARG A 84 20.03 -6.69 8.38
N TRP A 85 19.18 -7.71 8.43
CA TRP A 85 19.27 -8.84 7.51
C TRP A 85 18.61 -8.55 6.16
N PHE A 86 19.19 -9.10 5.10
CA PHE A 86 18.70 -9.00 3.73
C PHE A 86 18.77 -10.35 3.03
N VAL A 87 17.83 -10.60 2.13
CA VAL A 87 17.95 -11.67 1.13
C VAL A 87 18.31 -11.01 -0.19
N TYR A 88 19.45 -11.40 -0.76
CA TYR A 88 19.82 -11.05 -2.12
C TYR A 88 19.63 -12.26 -3.04
N CYS A 89 19.35 -11.99 -4.31
CA CYS A 89 19.28 -13.00 -5.34
C CYS A 89 19.79 -12.39 -6.65
N LYS A 90 20.79 -13.04 -7.27
CA LYS A 90 21.34 -12.61 -8.56
C LYS A 90 20.42 -12.99 -9.72
N THR A 91 19.82 -14.19 -9.63
CA THR A 91 18.97 -14.77 -10.68
C THR A 91 17.62 -14.05 -10.80
N ASN A 92 16.98 -13.74 -9.67
CA ASN A 92 15.61 -13.20 -9.63
C ASN A 92 15.52 -11.99 -8.69
N PRO A 93 15.53 -10.74 -9.21
CA PRO A 93 15.52 -9.53 -8.37
C PRO A 93 14.24 -9.39 -7.53
N LYS A 94 13.12 -10.01 -7.94
CA LYS A 94 11.86 -10.07 -7.17
C LYS A 94 12.00 -10.78 -5.81
N HIS A 95 13.07 -11.54 -5.58
CA HIS A 95 13.33 -12.23 -4.30
C HIS A 95 14.03 -11.36 -3.27
N LYS A 96 14.47 -10.14 -3.64
CA LYS A 96 15.15 -9.21 -2.75
C LYS A 96 14.26 -8.81 -1.57
N GLN A 97 14.67 -9.15 -0.35
CA GLN A 97 13.93 -8.86 0.88
C GLN A 97 14.80 -8.13 1.90
N ARG A 98 14.19 -7.21 2.67
CA ARG A 98 14.83 -6.46 3.76
C ARG A 98 14.11 -6.79 5.07
N GLN A 99 14.84 -7.01 6.16
CA GLN A 99 14.24 -7.14 7.49
C GLN A 99 13.55 -5.82 7.87
N MET A 100 12.29 -5.91 8.34
CA MET A 100 11.58 -4.78 8.94
C MET A 100 12.38 -4.21 10.11
#